data_AF-A0A2I1X942-F1
#
_entry.id   AF-A0A2I1X942-F1
#
_cell.length_a   1.000
_cell.length_b   1.000
_cell.length_c   1.000
_cell.angle_alpha   90.00
_cell.angle_beta   90.00
_cell.angle_gamma   90.00
#
_symmetry.space_group_name_H-M   'P 1'
#
loop_
_entity.id
_entity.type
_entity.pdbx_description
1 polymer ?
#
loop_
_entity_poly.entity_id
_entity_poly.type
_entity_poly.pdbx_seq_one_letter_code
_entity_poly.pdbx_strand_id
1 'polypeptide(L)'
;PKSVHIFAKGNLWLFMDVAPWHWAWALSPGSFEQCKTSRNASNYVAPVKKALNALPWASTALPGVKGFKLTDEIQEAFKFLSDIEKLKPYSKKALGFQITHLKLIAVQEQKNILQSICWNHPWMRAGAEVQRQVDMPKTFIRFHSSYEEEPYAVYLRRLKESGGSHAIESYKRNGILLPQAERVKYRLKEDPFSYSPYNMKAEEYDSRMKWILDVADKYHRLMSTDPGRAYIEKHLRIIATWVNSTKKEKTDGYSNDPKGNQ
;
A
#
# COMPACT_ATOMS: atom_id res chain seq x y z
N PRO A 1 20.75 1.65 -2.82
CA PRO A 1 20.73 3.14 -2.97
C PRO A 1 19.91 3.78 -1.83
N LYS A 2 20.16 5.06 -1.51
CA LYS A 2 19.63 5.74 -0.31
C LYS A 2 18.09 5.75 -0.24
N SER A 3 17.39 5.86 -1.38
CA SER A 3 15.92 5.82 -1.46
C SER A 3 15.33 4.46 -1.06
N VAL A 4 15.95 3.35 -1.46
CA VAL A 4 15.52 1.99 -1.09
C VAL A 4 15.54 1.81 0.43
N HIS A 5 16.57 2.30 1.12
CA HIS A 5 16.61 2.25 2.58
C HIS A 5 15.50 3.09 3.23
N ILE A 6 15.09 4.21 2.62
CA ILE A 6 14.02 5.05 3.14
C ILE A 6 12.66 4.39 2.94
N PHE A 7 12.42 3.73 1.81
CA PHE A 7 11.19 2.95 1.61
C PHE A 7 11.15 1.69 2.48
N ALA A 8 12.27 0.99 2.64
CA ALA A 8 12.36 -0.14 3.57
C ALA A 8 12.05 0.29 5.02
N LYS A 9 12.60 1.43 5.46
CA LYS A 9 12.24 2.08 6.72
C LYS A 9 10.74 2.37 6.78
N GLY A 10 10.19 3.00 5.74
CA GLY A 10 8.76 3.29 5.64
C GLY A 10 7.89 2.07 5.88
N ASN A 11 8.11 1.01 5.10
CA ASN A 11 7.32 -0.22 5.16
C ASN A 11 7.40 -0.91 6.52
N LEU A 12 8.60 -1.03 7.10
CA LEU A 12 8.78 -1.66 8.41
C LEU A 12 8.02 -0.88 9.50
N TRP A 13 8.24 0.43 9.58
CA TRP A 13 7.69 1.25 10.65
C TRP A 13 6.18 1.52 10.46
N LEU A 14 5.68 1.49 9.22
CA LEU A 14 4.26 1.44 8.90
C LEU A 14 3.60 0.17 9.44
N PHE A 15 4.20 -0.99 9.18
CA PHE A 15 3.71 -2.27 9.71
C PHE A 15 3.67 -2.25 11.24
N MET A 16 4.73 -1.75 11.89
CA MET A 16 4.80 -1.61 13.34
C MET A 16 3.76 -0.63 13.93
N ASP A 17 3.20 0.28 13.13
CA ASP A 17 2.11 1.16 13.56
C ASP A 17 0.74 0.47 13.39
N VAL A 18 0.39 0.10 12.16
CA VAL A 18 -0.96 -0.31 11.75
C VAL A 18 -1.34 -1.71 12.26
N ALA A 19 -0.42 -2.68 12.18
CA ALA A 19 -0.74 -4.07 12.53
C ALA A 19 -1.09 -4.23 14.03
N PRO A 20 -0.37 -3.62 14.99
CA PRO A 20 -0.73 -3.74 16.40
C PRO A 20 -2.09 -3.14 16.77
N TRP A 21 -2.57 -2.09 16.08
CA TRP A 21 -3.91 -1.55 16.34
C TRP A 21 -4.98 -2.60 16.00
N HIS A 22 -4.89 -3.20 14.81
CA HIS A 22 -5.83 -4.23 14.35
C HIS A 22 -5.72 -5.51 15.18
N TRP A 23 -4.51 -5.92 15.55
CA TRP A 23 -4.28 -7.09 16.38
C TRP A 23 -4.88 -6.92 17.79
N ALA A 24 -4.69 -5.76 18.41
CA ALA A 24 -5.26 -5.47 19.73
C ALA A 24 -6.79 -5.47 19.70
N TRP A 25 -7.41 -4.89 18.67
CA TRP A 25 -8.86 -4.96 18.47
C TRP A 25 -9.34 -6.41 18.29
N ALA A 26 -8.70 -7.16 17.37
CA ALA A 26 -9.08 -8.54 17.07
C ALA A 26 -8.97 -9.47 18.30
N LEU A 27 -8.02 -9.21 19.21
CA LEU A 27 -7.89 -9.96 20.46
C LEU A 27 -8.98 -9.63 21.47
N SER A 28 -9.24 -8.34 21.70
CA SER A 28 -10.23 -7.89 22.68
C SER A 28 -10.62 -6.44 22.41
N PRO A 29 -11.76 -6.19 21.73
CA PRO A 29 -12.26 -4.83 21.52
C PRO A 29 -12.47 -4.06 22.83
N GLY A 30 -12.91 -4.74 23.88
CA GLY A 30 -13.08 -4.14 25.22
C GLY A 30 -11.76 -3.66 25.82
N SER A 31 -10.71 -4.49 25.79
CA SER A 31 -9.38 -4.09 26.27
C SER A 31 -8.75 -3.01 25.38
N PHE A 32 -8.97 -3.08 24.06
CA PHE A 32 -8.54 -2.05 23.12
C PHE A 32 -9.12 -0.69 23.50
N GLU A 33 -10.44 -0.60 23.72
CA GLU A 33 -11.09 0.66 24.05
C GLU A 33 -10.58 1.27 25.37
N GLN A 34 -10.30 0.44 26.38
CA GLN A 34 -9.74 0.88 27.65
C GLN A 34 -8.28 1.34 27.54
N CYS A 35 -7.49 0.69 26.68
CA CYS A 35 -6.03 0.83 26.68
C CYS A 35 -5.45 1.62 25.50
N LYS A 36 -6.22 1.90 24.43
CA LYS A 36 -5.68 2.51 23.20
C LYS A 36 -4.96 3.84 23.42
N THR A 37 -5.38 4.64 24.38
CA THR A 37 -4.76 5.93 24.75
C THR A 37 -3.41 5.77 25.45
N SER A 38 -3.15 4.61 26.05
CA SER A 38 -1.90 4.32 26.76
C SER A 38 -0.76 3.86 25.84
N ARG A 39 -1.05 3.49 24.58
CA ARG A 39 -0.05 3.04 23.62
C ARG A 39 0.97 4.16 23.38
N ASN A 40 2.20 3.92 23.84
CA ASN A 40 3.34 4.80 23.62
C ASN A 40 4.63 4.01 23.81
N ALA A 41 5.51 4.02 22.81
CA ALA A 41 6.81 3.33 22.85
C ALA A 41 7.68 3.70 24.06
N SER A 42 7.53 4.91 24.64
CA SER A 42 8.28 5.30 25.83
C SER A 42 7.92 4.47 27.06
N ASN A 43 6.67 4.01 27.13
CA ASN A 43 6.05 3.33 28.27
C ASN A 43 6.09 1.81 28.15
N TYR A 44 6.67 1.28 27.06
CA TYR A 44 6.79 -0.16 26.87
C TYR A 44 7.70 -0.78 27.95
N VAL A 45 7.33 -1.99 28.37
CA VAL A 45 8.15 -2.80 29.29
C VAL A 45 9.55 -3.02 28.72
N ALA A 46 10.54 -3.13 29.60
CA ALA A 46 11.97 -3.14 29.23
C ALA A 46 12.33 -4.14 28.11
N PRO A 47 11.82 -5.39 28.10
CA PRO A 47 12.10 -6.33 27.01
C PRO A 47 11.59 -5.84 25.64
N VAL A 48 10.37 -5.31 25.58
CA VAL A 48 9.76 -4.79 24.34
C VAL A 48 10.50 -3.54 23.88
N LYS A 49 10.84 -2.64 24.81
CA LYS A 49 11.62 -1.44 24.50
C LYS A 49 13.01 -1.78 23.97
N LYS A 50 13.66 -2.80 24.52
CA LYS A 50 14.96 -3.30 24.04
C LYS A 50 14.83 -3.84 22.61
N ALA A 51 13.84 -4.68 22.34
CA ALA A 51 13.60 -5.23 21.00
C ALA A 51 13.28 -4.14 19.97
N LEU A 52 12.42 -3.19 20.32
CA LEU A 52 12.03 -2.08 19.45
C LEU A 52 13.22 -1.17 19.09
N ASN A 53 14.08 -0.87 20.06
CA ASN A 53 15.28 -0.05 19.83
C ASN A 53 16.38 -0.80 19.05
N ALA A 54 16.33 -2.13 19.00
CA ALA A 54 17.23 -2.94 18.19
C ALA A 54 16.82 -2.99 16.70
N LEU A 55 15.60 -2.55 16.35
CA LEU A 55 15.16 -2.51 14.97
C LEU A 55 15.93 -1.47 14.15
N PRO A 56 16.16 -1.72 12.84
CA PRO A 56 16.76 -0.74 11.96
C PRO A 56 16.03 0.60 11.98
N TRP A 57 16.80 1.68 11.99
CA TRP A 57 16.33 3.07 11.98
C TRP A 57 15.53 3.53 13.21
N ALA A 58 15.44 2.75 14.29
CA ALA A 58 14.64 3.08 15.48
C ALA A 58 14.84 4.51 15.99
N SER A 59 16.08 4.97 16.12
CA SER A 59 16.41 6.32 16.58
C SER A 59 15.84 7.44 15.69
N THR A 60 15.69 7.19 14.39
CA THR A 60 15.17 8.17 13.42
C THR A 60 13.69 7.99 13.12
N ALA A 61 13.16 6.79 13.26
CA ALA A 61 11.78 6.46 12.91
C ALA A 61 10.84 6.65 14.10
N LEU A 62 11.23 6.26 15.32
CA LEU A 62 10.39 6.39 16.52
C LEU A 62 9.89 7.82 16.79
N PRO A 63 10.74 8.85 16.69
CA PRO A 63 10.26 10.23 16.81
C PRO A 63 9.27 10.60 15.71
N GLY A 64 9.52 10.17 14.46
CA GLY A 64 8.66 10.48 13.31
C GLY A 64 7.28 9.81 13.37
N VAL A 65 7.21 8.59 13.88
CA VAL A 65 5.92 7.90 14.17
C VAL A 65 5.32 8.28 15.52
N LYS A 66 5.90 9.28 16.20
CA LYS A 66 5.44 9.83 17.49
C LYS A 66 5.25 8.76 18.57
N GLY A 67 6.11 7.73 18.56
CA GLY A 67 6.03 6.61 19.51
C GLY A 67 4.76 5.76 19.40
N PHE A 68 4.09 5.75 18.23
CA PHE A 68 2.85 5.00 17.98
C PHE A 68 1.66 5.40 18.87
N LYS A 69 1.64 6.66 19.30
CA LYS A 69 0.51 7.21 20.06
C LYS A 69 -0.78 7.14 19.26
N LEU A 70 -1.90 7.05 19.97
CA LEU A 70 -3.22 7.20 19.38
C LEU A 70 -3.32 8.51 18.60
N THR A 71 -3.83 8.43 17.38
CA THR A 71 -4.15 9.57 16.51
C THR A 71 -5.67 9.67 16.34
N ASP A 72 -6.14 10.85 15.95
CA ASP A 72 -7.55 11.06 15.63
C ASP A 72 -7.99 10.10 14.51
N GLU A 73 -7.13 9.88 13.50
CA GLU A 73 -7.43 8.97 12.40
C GLU A 73 -7.64 7.52 12.86
N ILE A 74 -6.80 7.01 13.78
CA ILE A 74 -7.01 5.67 14.37
C ILE A 74 -8.26 5.66 15.25
N GLN A 75 -8.47 6.69 16.07
CA GLN A 75 -9.65 6.76 16.93
C GLN A 75 -10.94 6.74 16.12
N GLU A 76 -11.03 7.51 15.03
CA GLU A 76 -12.19 7.50 14.14
C GLU A 76 -12.31 6.19 13.36
N ALA A 77 -11.21 5.66 12.83
CA ALA A 77 -11.24 4.42 12.03
C ALA A 77 -11.82 3.24 12.84
N PHE A 78 -11.44 3.12 14.11
CA PHE A 78 -11.83 1.97 14.94
C PHE A 78 -13.27 2.05 15.46
N LYS A 79 -13.93 3.22 15.43
CA LYS A 79 -15.37 3.32 15.74
C LYS A 79 -16.24 2.47 14.82
N PHE A 80 -15.81 2.29 13.57
CA PHE A 80 -16.59 1.55 12.57
C PHE A 80 -16.50 0.02 12.72
N LEU A 81 -15.47 -0.52 13.39
CA LEU A 81 -15.21 -1.96 13.39
C LEU A 81 -16.32 -2.76 14.07
N SER A 82 -16.81 -2.31 15.24
CA SER A 82 -17.93 -2.97 15.93
C SER A 82 -19.18 -3.06 15.04
N ASP A 83 -19.47 -2.01 14.27
CA ASP A 83 -20.63 -2.00 13.39
C ASP A 83 -20.41 -2.89 12.16
N ILE A 84 -19.20 -2.88 11.57
CA ILE A 84 -18.84 -3.76 10.46
C ILE A 84 -19.01 -5.24 10.87
N GLU A 85 -18.54 -5.61 12.05
CA GLU A 85 -18.56 -6.99 12.55
C GLU A 85 -19.98 -7.50 12.87
N LYS A 86 -20.90 -6.61 13.28
CA LYS A 86 -22.30 -6.97 13.57
C LYS A 86 -23.16 -7.06 12.31
N LEU A 87 -22.77 -6.39 11.23
CA LEU A 87 -23.55 -6.36 10.00
C LEU A 87 -23.31 -7.61 9.16
N LYS A 88 -24.32 -7.96 8.34
CA LYS A 88 -24.15 -9.02 7.33
C LYS A 88 -22.96 -8.67 6.42
N PRO A 89 -21.98 -9.58 6.24
CA PRO A 89 -20.86 -9.37 5.35
C PRO A 89 -21.32 -8.91 3.96
N TYR A 90 -20.65 -7.90 3.42
CA TYR A 90 -20.91 -7.32 2.10
C TYR A 90 -22.30 -6.69 1.91
N SER A 91 -23.07 -6.49 2.98
CA SER A 91 -24.26 -5.63 2.90
C SER A 91 -23.86 -4.19 2.53
N LYS A 92 -24.77 -3.44 1.89
CA LYS A 92 -24.52 -2.04 1.49
C LYS A 92 -24.01 -1.18 2.66
N LYS A 93 -24.56 -1.39 3.86
CA LYS A 93 -24.15 -0.69 5.08
C LYS A 93 -22.76 -1.12 5.55
N ALA A 94 -22.47 -2.41 5.58
CA ALA A 94 -21.14 -2.92 5.93
C ALA A 94 -20.06 -2.39 4.97
N LEU A 95 -20.34 -2.42 3.65
CA LEU A 95 -19.44 -1.87 2.63
C LEU A 95 -19.18 -0.37 2.86
N GLY A 96 -20.22 0.41 3.17
CA GLY A 96 -20.09 1.84 3.48
C GLY A 96 -19.18 2.14 4.67
N PHE A 97 -19.26 1.33 5.73
CA PHE A 97 -18.35 1.46 6.88
C PHE A 97 -16.94 0.96 6.57
N GLN A 98 -16.80 -0.13 5.82
CA GLN A 98 -15.51 -0.68 5.42
C GLN A 98 -14.68 0.31 4.58
N ILE A 99 -15.29 1.00 3.60
CA ILE A 99 -14.54 2.00 2.82
C ILE A 99 -14.14 3.21 3.66
N THR A 100 -15.00 3.64 4.58
CA THR A 100 -14.69 4.75 5.49
C THR A 100 -13.52 4.39 6.40
N HIS A 101 -13.57 3.21 7.01
CA HIS A 101 -12.47 2.66 7.81
C HIS A 101 -11.17 2.57 7.00
N LEU A 102 -11.22 1.97 5.79
CA LEU A 102 -10.05 1.83 4.90
C LEU A 102 -9.41 3.19 4.57
N LYS A 103 -10.22 4.20 4.25
CA LYS A 103 -9.72 5.54 3.92
C LYS A 103 -9.09 6.23 5.13
N LEU A 104 -9.64 6.06 6.33
CA LEU A 104 -9.05 6.60 7.56
C LEU A 104 -7.71 5.93 7.89
N ILE A 105 -7.61 4.61 7.72
CA ILE A 105 -6.32 3.91 7.81
C ILE A 105 -5.34 4.45 6.76
N ALA A 106 -5.76 4.63 5.51
CA ALA A 106 -4.88 5.20 4.49
C ALA A 106 -4.39 6.62 4.87
N VAL A 107 -5.22 7.45 5.50
CA VAL A 107 -4.77 8.76 6.01
C VAL A 107 -3.75 8.59 7.12
N GLN A 108 -4.00 7.71 8.11
CA GLN A 108 -3.02 7.40 9.16
C GLN A 108 -1.66 7.02 8.56
N GLU A 109 -1.67 6.08 7.61
CA GLU A 109 -0.49 5.60 6.92
C GLU A 109 0.25 6.72 6.18
N GLN A 110 -0.47 7.47 5.34
CA GLN A 110 0.15 8.44 4.43
C GLN A 110 0.55 9.74 5.13
N LYS A 111 -0.26 10.23 6.08
CA LYS A 111 -0.08 11.52 6.76
C LYS A 111 0.80 11.39 8.00
N ASN A 112 0.44 10.49 8.92
CA ASN A 112 1.07 10.45 10.24
C ASN A 112 2.35 9.63 10.25
N ILE A 113 2.45 8.62 9.37
CA ILE A 113 3.60 7.73 9.31
C ILE A 113 4.52 8.11 8.14
N LEU A 114 4.12 7.79 6.91
CA LEU A 114 4.99 7.87 5.74
C LEU A 114 5.42 9.30 5.39
N GLN A 115 4.57 10.31 5.61
CA GLN A 115 4.99 11.69 5.37
C GLN A 115 6.21 12.04 6.24
N SER A 116 6.16 11.73 7.53
CA SER A 116 7.22 12.08 8.47
C SER A 116 8.49 11.28 8.24
N ILE A 117 8.40 9.96 8.08
CA ILE A 117 9.59 9.10 8.07
C ILE A 117 10.15 8.86 6.66
N CYS A 118 9.36 9.08 5.61
CA CYS A 118 9.78 8.92 4.22
C CYS A 118 9.77 10.24 3.45
N TRP A 119 8.60 10.82 3.20
CA TRP A 119 8.45 11.86 2.19
C TRP A 119 9.04 13.22 2.57
N ASN A 120 9.13 13.53 3.86
CA ASN A 120 9.81 14.74 4.35
C ASN A 120 11.33 14.66 4.24
N HIS A 121 11.91 13.48 3.97
CA HIS A 121 13.35 13.34 3.86
C HIS A 121 13.87 14.08 2.61
N PRO A 122 14.91 14.94 2.72
CA PRO A 122 15.39 15.75 1.59
C PRO A 122 15.74 14.93 0.34
N TRP A 123 16.37 13.76 0.52
CA TRP A 123 16.68 12.87 -0.60
C TRP A 123 15.43 12.29 -1.29
N MET A 124 14.32 12.10 -0.57
CA MET A 124 13.07 11.63 -1.18
C MET A 124 12.42 12.74 -2.00
N ARG A 125 12.40 13.96 -1.48
CA ARG A 125 11.85 15.12 -2.20
C ARG A 125 12.65 15.41 -3.48
N ALA A 126 13.98 15.50 -3.36
CA ALA A 126 14.87 15.72 -4.51
C ALA A 126 14.79 14.55 -5.51
N GLY A 127 14.76 13.31 -5.02
CA GLY A 127 14.61 12.14 -5.87
C GLY A 127 13.29 12.14 -6.64
N ALA A 128 12.17 12.45 -5.98
CA ALA A 128 10.84 12.54 -6.60
C ALA A 128 10.76 13.69 -7.62
N GLU A 129 11.44 14.80 -7.37
CA GLU A 129 11.55 15.91 -8.31
C GLU A 129 12.32 15.53 -9.58
N VAL A 130 13.51 14.95 -9.43
CA VAL A 130 14.31 14.46 -10.57
C VAL A 130 13.52 13.43 -11.36
N GLN A 131 12.87 12.48 -10.67
CA GLN A 131 12.02 11.47 -11.27
C GLN A 131 10.91 12.07 -12.16
N ARG A 132 10.28 13.16 -11.73
CA ARG A 132 9.30 13.88 -12.56
C ARG A 132 9.93 14.56 -13.77
N GLN A 133 11.09 15.19 -13.61
CA GLN A 133 11.76 15.92 -14.69
C GLN A 133 12.21 15.00 -15.83
N VAL A 134 12.57 13.75 -15.51
CA VAL A 134 13.02 12.76 -16.50
C VAL A 134 11.90 11.80 -16.94
N ASP A 135 10.63 12.10 -16.61
CA ASP A 135 9.45 11.25 -16.85
C ASP A 135 9.62 9.78 -16.39
N MET A 136 10.41 9.59 -15.32
CA MET A 136 10.57 8.32 -14.62
C MET A 136 10.12 8.51 -13.17
N PRO A 137 8.83 8.34 -12.88
CA PRO A 137 8.49 7.00 -12.43
C PRO A 137 7.14 6.53 -12.99
N LYS A 138 7.09 5.23 -13.30
CA LYS A 138 5.81 4.52 -13.45
C LYS A 138 5.25 4.26 -12.05
N THR A 139 4.63 5.26 -11.42
CA THR A 139 3.92 5.00 -10.16
C THR A 139 2.61 4.29 -10.47
N PHE A 140 2.57 2.99 -10.18
CA PHE A 140 1.36 2.18 -10.27
C PHE A 140 1.16 1.39 -8.98
N ILE A 141 -0.10 1.21 -8.59
CA ILE A 141 -0.50 0.30 -7.52
C ILE A 141 -1.23 -0.87 -8.17
N ARG A 142 -0.91 -2.09 -7.74
CA ARG A 142 -1.53 -3.32 -8.24
C ARG A 142 -2.12 -4.12 -7.09
N PHE A 143 -3.15 -4.88 -7.37
CA PHE A 143 -3.75 -5.84 -6.45
C PHE A 143 -3.42 -7.27 -6.88
N HIS A 144 -2.14 -7.53 -7.20
CA HIS A 144 -1.63 -8.81 -7.69
C HIS A 144 -0.27 -9.12 -7.02
N SER A 145 0.03 -10.39 -6.81
CA SER A 145 1.24 -10.91 -6.16
C SER A 145 2.47 -11.05 -7.07
N SER A 146 2.58 -10.25 -8.13
CA SER A 146 3.73 -10.28 -9.05
C SER A 146 4.40 -8.92 -9.00
N TYR A 147 5.68 -8.85 -9.31
CA TYR A 147 6.44 -7.61 -9.44
C TYR A 147 6.54 -7.14 -10.88
N GLU A 148 6.27 -8.00 -11.86
CA GLU A 148 6.36 -7.67 -13.29
C GLU A 148 5.23 -6.72 -13.71
N GLU A 149 5.56 -5.62 -14.39
CA GLU A 149 4.56 -4.71 -14.96
C GLU A 149 3.50 -5.50 -15.73
N GLU A 150 2.22 -5.19 -15.49
CA GLU A 150 1.13 -5.91 -16.15
C GLU A 150 1.21 -5.64 -17.66
N PRO A 151 1.44 -6.66 -18.51
CA PRO A 151 1.73 -6.45 -19.93
C PRO A 151 0.62 -5.67 -20.65
N TYR A 152 -0.64 -5.86 -20.27
CA TYR A 152 -1.76 -5.12 -20.84
C TYR A 152 -1.78 -3.65 -20.40
N ALA A 153 -1.42 -3.35 -19.17
CA ALA A 153 -1.29 -1.99 -18.65
C ALA A 153 -0.16 -1.22 -19.37
N VAL A 154 0.98 -1.88 -19.62
CA VAL A 154 2.07 -1.33 -20.45
C VAL A 154 1.60 -1.07 -21.88
N TYR A 155 0.85 -2.01 -22.47
CA TYR A 155 0.27 -1.86 -23.80
C TYR A 155 -0.67 -0.65 -23.87
N LEU A 156 -1.60 -0.50 -22.92
CA LEU A 156 -2.53 0.64 -22.86
C LEU A 156 -1.80 1.99 -22.73
N ARG A 157 -0.74 2.03 -21.92
CA ARG A 157 0.08 3.23 -21.77
C ARG A 157 0.76 3.61 -23.09
N ARG A 158 1.43 2.65 -23.75
CA ARG A 158 2.11 2.87 -25.04
C ARG A 158 1.14 3.30 -26.14
N LEU A 159 -0.05 2.71 -26.19
CA LEU A 159 -1.11 3.15 -27.10
C LEU A 159 -1.46 4.62 -26.92
N LYS A 160 -1.63 5.05 -25.66
CA LYS A 160 -1.96 6.43 -25.34
C LYS A 160 -0.83 7.39 -25.72
N GLU A 161 0.41 7.01 -25.43
CA GLU A 161 1.60 7.80 -25.78
C GLU A 161 1.84 7.88 -27.29
N SER A 162 1.53 6.80 -28.03
CA SER A 162 1.76 6.73 -29.48
C SER A 162 0.60 7.24 -30.34
N GLY A 163 -0.44 7.83 -29.75
CA GLY A 163 -1.65 8.22 -30.49
C GLY A 163 -2.39 7.04 -31.16
N GLY A 164 -2.24 5.82 -30.61
CA GLY A 164 -3.00 4.63 -30.99
C GLY A 164 -2.45 3.77 -32.15
N SER A 165 -1.53 4.27 -32.98
CA SER A 165 -1.11 3.54 -34.22
C SER A 165 0.12 2.63 -34.05
N HIS A 166 1.20 3.14 -33.45
CA HIS A 166 2.49 2.43 -33.42
C HIS A 166 2.54 1.21 -32.49
N ALA A 167 1.84 1.25 -31.35
CA ALA A 167 1.83 0.14 -30.41
C ALA A 167 1.12 -1.09 -30.99
N ILE A 168 0.00 -0.93 -31.72
CA ILE A 168 -0.73 -2.06 -32.32
C ILE A 168 0.12 -2.76 -33.39
N GLU A 169 0.83 -1.99 -34.22
CA GLU A 169 1.69 -2.55 -35.27
C GLU A 169 2.91 -3.29 -34.71
N SER A 170 3.54 -2.79 -33.65
CA SER A 170 4.72 -3.43 -33.05
C SER A 170 4.40 -4.81 -32.44
N TYR A 171 3.26 -4.98 -31.77
CA TYR A 171 2.87 -6.29 -31.22
C TYR A 171 2.49 -7.29 -32.32
N LYS A 172 1.77 -6.83 -33.37
CA LYS A 172 1.42 -7.68 -34.51
C LYS A 172 2.63 -8.11 -35.34
N ARG A 173 3.58 -7.21 -35.61
CA ARG A 173 4.81 -7.52 -36.40
C ARG A 173 5.70 -8.56 -35.72
N ASN A 174 5.69 -8.64 -34.40
CA ASN A 174 6.48 -9.62 -33.64
C ASN A 174 5.74 -10.94 -33.37
N GLY A 175 4.53 -11.15 -33.93
CA GLY A 175 3.74 -12.37 -33.70
C GLY A 175 3.25 -12.55 -32.26
N ILE A 176 3.28 -11.49 -31.45
CA ILE A 176 2.90 -11.53 -30.04
C ILE A 176 1.39 -11.27 -29.95
N LEU A 177 0.64 -12.25 -29.43
CA LEU A 177 -0.78 -12.07 -29.09
C LEU A 177 -0.94 -10.87 -28.16
N LEU A 178 -1.96 -10.04 -28.42
CA LEU A 178 -2.29 -8.93 -27.53
C LEU A 178 -2.48 -9.47 -26.10
N PRO A 179 -1.79 -8.89 -25.10
CA PRO A 179 -1.93 -9.34 -23.72
C PRO A 179 -3.40 -9.24 -23.31
N GLN A 180 -3.94 -10.29 -22.69
CA GLN A 180 -5.33 -10.31 -22.25
C GLN A 180 -5.44 -9.58 -20.91
N ALA A 181 -6.32 -8.58 -20.83
CA ALA A 181 -6.61 -7.88 -19.60
C ALA A 181 -7.06 -8.86 -18.50
N GLU A 182 -6.43 -8.79 -17.32
CA GLU A 182 -6.83 -9.60 -16.16
C GLU A 182 -8.30 -9.37 -15.79
N ARG A 183 -8.80 -8.15 -15.99
CA ARG A 183 -10.22 -7.82 -15.84
C ARG A 183 -11.12 -8.76 -16.64
N VAL A 184 -10.77 -9.05 -17.89
CA VAL A 184 -11.56 -9.95 -18.76
C VAL A 184 -11.36 -11.40 -18.31
N LYS A 185 -10.10 -11.81 -18.13
CA LYS A 185 -9.74 -13.19 -17.74
C LYS A 185 -10.43 -13.64 -16.46
N TYR A 186 -10.49 -12.77 -15.45
CA TYR A 186 -11.04 -13.06 -14.13
C TYR A 186 -12.45 -12.50 -13.92
N ARG A 187 -13.08 -11.93 -14.96
CA ARG A 187 -14.43 -11.32 -14.89
C ARG A 187 -14.53 -10.27 -13.77
N LEU A 188 -13.50 -9.45 -13.65
CA LEU A 188 -13.43 -8.39 -12.64
C LEU A 188 -14.27 -7.19 -13.08
N LYS A 189 -14.82 -6.46 -12.11
CA LYS A 189 -15.60 -5.24 -12.37
C LYS A 189 -14.77 -4.11 -12.98
N GLU A 190 -13.48 -4.06 -12.67
CA GLU A 190 -12.52 -3.09 -13.20
C GLU A 190 -11.10 -3.70 -13.17
N ASP A 191 -10.13 -2.99 -13.75
CA ASP A 191 -8.75 -3.46 -13.79
C ASP A 191 -8.14 -3.49 -12.38
N PRO A 192 -7.40 -4.55 -12.01
CA PRO A 192 -6.84 -4.75 -10.67
C PRO A 192 -5.55 -3.94 -10.44
N PHE A 193 -5.43 -2.77 -11.06
CA PHE A 193 -4.30 -1.86 -10.92
C PHE A 193 -4.74 -0.41 -11.12
N SER A 194 -3.91 0.53 -10.71
CA SER A 194 -4.12 1.97 -10.84
C SER A 194 -2.81 2.64 -11.19
N TYR A 195 -2.81 3.51 -12.20
CA TYR A 195 -1.71 4.40 -12.50
C TYR A 195 -1.87 5.72 -11.78
N SER A 196 -0.74 6.30 -11.35
CA SER A 196 -0.72 7.67 -10.87
C SER A 196 -1.17 8.63 -11.97
N PRO A 197 -1.94 9.68 -11.63
CA PRO A 197 -2.14 10.80 -12.53
C PRO A 197 -0.81 11.43 -12.96
N TYR A 198 -0.72 11.92 -14.20
CA TYR A 198 0.52 12.51 -14.77
C TYR A 198 1.09 13.66 -13.92
N ASN A 199 0.22 14.45 -13.28
CA ASN A 199 0.61 15.59 -12.46
C ASN A 199 0.71 15.27 -10.95
N MET A 200 0.66 13.98 -10.58
CA MET A 200 0.75 13.56 -9.18
C MET A 200 2.19 13.74 -8.67
N LYS A 201 2.33 14.42 -7.53
CA LYS A 201 3.60 14.62 -6.82
C LYS A 201 3.62 13.73 -5.58
N ALA A 202 4.40 12.65 -5.63
CA ALA A 202 4.40 11.63 -4.59
C ALA A 202 4.88 12.13 -3.22
N GLU A 203 5.75 13.12 -3.15
CA GLU A 203 6.24 13.72 -1.91
C GLU A 203 5.29 14.74 -1.29
N GLU A 204 4.37 15.29 -2.09
CA GLU A 204 3.36 16.26 -1.66
C GLU A 204 2.12 15.53 -1.18
N TYR A 205 1.81 15.67 0.10
CA TYR A 205 0.75 14.90 0.78
C TYR A 205 -0.60 15.00 0.06
N ASP A 206 -1.10 16.22 -0.19
CA ASP A 206 -2.43 16.40 -0.81
C ASP A 206 -2.49 15.83 -2.22
N SER A 207 -1.39 15.96 -2.98
CA SER A 207 -1.30 15.43 -4.35
C SER A 207 -1.33 13.91 -4.36
N ARG A 208 -0.52 13.26 -3.51
CA ARG A 208 -0.50 11.80 -3.35
C ARG A 208 -1.81 11.26 -2.80
N MET A 209 -2.37 11.92 -1.78
CA MET A 209 -3.53 11.41 -1.05
C MET A 209 -4.78 11.32 -1.93
N LYS A 210 -4.95 12.25 -2.88
CA LYS A 210 -6.03 12.17 -3.88
C LYS A 210 -5.99 10.83 -4.64
N TRP A 211 -4.82 10.44 -5.15
CA TRP A 211 -4.66 9.19 -5.86
C TRP A 211 -4.82 7.96 -4.94
N ILE A 212 -4.30 8.01 -3.72
CA ILE A 212 -4.44 6.92 -2.74
C ILE A 212 -5.92 6.68 -2.38
N LEU A 213 -6.73 7.72 -2.24
CA LEU A 213 -8.16 7.58 -1.97
C LEU A 213 -8.91 6.96 -3.17
N ASP A 214 -8.55 7.33 -4.41
CA ASP A 214 -9.10 6.71 -5.62
C ASP A 214 -8.73 5.22 -5.72
N VAL A 215 -7.50 4.88 -5.31
CA VAL A 215 -7.01 3.49 -5.23
C VAL A 215 -7.77 2.71 -4.16
N ALA A 216 -8.05 3.31 -3.00
CA ALA A 216 -8.85 2.68 -1.94
C ALA A 216 -10.27 2.39 -2.43
N ASP A 217 -10.89 3.32 -3.15
CA ASP A 217 -12.21 3.11 -3.76
C ASP A 217 -12.20 1.97 -4.77
N LYS A 218 -11.17 1.89 -5.61
CA LYS A 218 -10.99 0.80 -6.57
C LYS A 218 -10.82 -0.56 -5.86
N TYR A 219 -9.92 -0.64 -4.89
CA TYR A 219 -9.71 -1.85 -4.09
C TYR A 219 -11.03 -2.32 -3.46
N HIS A 220 -11.78 -1.39 -2.88
CA HIS A 220 -13.05 -1.69 -2.24
C HIS A 220 -14.13 -2.18 -3.23
N ARG A 221 -14.24 -1.57 -4.41
CA ARG A 221 -15.16 -2.03 -5.47
C ARG A 221 -14.81 -3.42 -6.02
N LEU A 222 -13.53 -3.77 -6.07
CA LEU A 222 -13.10 -5.12 -6.42
C LEU A 222 -13.50 -6.12 -5.33
N MET A 223 -13.20 -5.81 -4.07
CA MET A 223 -13.54 -6.65 -2.90
C MET A 223 -15.06 -6.80 -2.67
N SER A 224 -15.88 -5.88 -3.19
CA SER A 224 -17.33 -5.94 -3.06
C SER A 224 -18.01 -6.97 -3.99
N THR A 225 -17.26 -7.59 -4.90
CA THR A 225 -17.77 -8.62 -5.83
C THR A 225 -17.11 -9.96 -5.56
N ASP A 226 -17.80 -11.07 -5.76
CA ASP A 226 -17.22 -12.40 -5.51
C ASP A 226 -16.00 -12.69 -6.41
N PRO A 227 -16.01 -12.41 -7.74
CA PRO A 227 -14.82 -12.60 -8.57
C PRO A 227 -13.64 -11.73 -8.13
N GLY A 228 -13.90 -10.44 -7.82
CA GLY A 228 -12.84 -9.52 -7.39
C GLY A 228 -12.27 -9.87 -6.02
N ARG A 229 -13.11 -10.30 -5.08
CA ARG A 229 -12.69 -10.78 -3.77
C ARG A 229 -11.85 -12.06 -3.88
N ALA A 230 -12.32 -13.07 -4.61
CA ALA A 230 -11.59 -14.31 -4.80
C ALA A 230 -10.22 -14.05 -5.46
N TYR A 231 -10.17 -13.12 -6.42
CA TYR A 231 -8.94 -12.69 -7.06
C TYR A 231 -7.96 -12.03 -6.06
N ILE A 232 -8.40 -11.03 -5.30
CA ILE A 232 -7.54 -10.31 -4.35
C ILE A 232 -7.08 -11.24 -3.23
N GLU A 233 -7.99 -12.03 -2.63
CA GLU A 233 -7.65 -12.99 -1.57
C GLU A 233 -6.63 -14.03 -2.02
N LYS A 234 -6.73 -14.52 -3.26
CA LYS A 234 -5.73 -15.42 -3.84
C LYS A 234 -4.34 -14.75 -3.86
N HIS A 235 -4.25 -13.49 -4.29
CA HIS A 235 -2.98 -12.78 -4.32
C HIS A 235 -2.45 -12.45 -2.93
N LEU A 236 -3.32 -12.07 -1.99
CA LEU A 236 -2.92 -11.88 -0.59
C LEU A 236 -2.39 -13.17 0.03
N ARG A 237 -3.01 -14.33 -0.26
CA ARG A 237 -2.50 -15.64 0.18
C ARG A 237 -1.12 -15.95 -0.39
N ILE A 238 -0.85 -15.61 -1.66
CA ILE A 238 0.48 -15.75 -2.26
C ILE A 238 1.49 -14.82 -1.58
N ILE A 239 1.12 -13.56 -1.33
CA ILE A 239 1.99 -12.59 -0.65
C ILE A 239 2.32 -13.06 0.77
N ALA A 240 1.35 -13.63 1.49
CA ALA A 240 1.55 -14.15 2.83
C ALA A 240 2.59 -15.28 2.91
N THR A 241 2.84 -16.04 1.82
CA THR A 241 3.88 -17.07 1.82
C THR A 241 5.29 -16.53 1.62
N TRP A 242 5.45 -15.25 1.26
CA TRP A 242 6.77 -14.67 0.98
C TRP A 242 7.68 -14.61 2.20
N VAL A 243 7.13 -14.66 3.42
CA VAL A 243 7.93 -14.81 4.64
C VAL A 243 8.79 -16.07 4.63
N ASN A 244 8.36 -17.12 3.92
CA ASN A 244 9.05 -18.39 3.77
C ASN A 244 9.89 -18.46 2.47
N SER A 245 9.98 -17.38 1.70
CA SER A 245 10.72 -17.35 0.44
C SER A 245 12.22 -17.35 0.69
N THR A 246 12.91 -18.40 0.24
CA THR A 246 14.38 -18.51 0.27
C THR A 246 15.04 -18.06 -1.04
N LYS A 247 14.26 -17.48 -1.97
CA LYS A 247 14.77 -17.04 -3.27
C LYS A 247 15.82 -15.93 -3.07
N LYS A 248 17.05 -16.21 -3.54
CA LYS A 248 18.11 -15.22 -3.75
C LYS A 248 18.02 -14.70 -5.18
N GLU A 249 17.00 -13.91 -5.51
CA GLU A 249 16.98 -13.22 -6.82
C GLU A 249 17.80 -11.93 -6.73
N LYS A 250 18.44 -11.54 -7.84
CA LYS A 250 19.19 -10.27 -7.91
C LYS A 250 18.22 -9.12 -7.64
N THR A 251 18.42 -8.41 -6.54
CA THR A 251 17.74 -7.12 -6.32
C THR A 251 18.21 -6.16 -7.40
N ASP A 252 17.30 -5.70 -8.25
CA ASP A 252 17.54 -4.43 -8.92
C ASP A 252 17.47 -3.34 -7.84
N GLY A 253 18.38 -2.37 -7.89
CA GLY A 253 18.52 -1.33 -6.87
C GLY A 253 17.32 -0.38 -6.74
N TYR A 254 16.15 -0.74 -7.26
CA TYR A 254 14.95 0.08 -7.34
C TYR A 254 13.70 -0.62 -6.80
N SER A 255 13.77 -1.91 -6.43
CA SER A 255 12.59 -2.67 -6.05
C SER A 255 12.42 -2.83 -4.54
N ASN A 256 11.17 -2.68 -4.09
CA ASN A 256 10.70 -3.10 -2.76
C ASN A 256 10.33 -4.61 -2.77
N ASP A 257 11.02 -5.43 -3.57
CA ASP A 257 10.75 -6.86 -3.70
C ASP A 257 11.28 -7.63 -2.46
N PRO A 258 10.40 -8.23 -1.64
CA PRO A 258 10.80 -9.11 -0.55
C PRO A 258 11.43 -10.41 -1.06
N LYS A 259 11.29 -10.78 -2.34
CA LYS A 259 12.01 -11.91 -2.96
C LYS A 259 13.48 -11.62 -3.24
N GLY A 260 13.91 -10.37 -3.12
CA GLY A 260 15.32 -10.00 -3.20
C GLY A 260 15.92 -9.48 -1.89
N ASN A 261 15.09 -9.19 -0.88
CA ASN A 261 15.53 -8.55 0.36
C ASN A 261 15.75 -9.53 1.54
N GLN A 262 16.00 -10.82 1.27
CA GLN A 262 16.50 -11.79 2.26
C GLN A 262 17.85 -12.36 1.84
#